data_AF-A0A5B6Z3R9-F1
#
_entry.id   AF-A0A5B6Z3R9-F1
#
_cell.length_a   1.000
_cell.length_b   1.000
_cell.length_c   1.000
_cell.angle_alpha   90.00
_cell.angle_beta   90.00
_cell.angle_gamma   90.00
#
_symmetry.space_group_name_H-M   'P 1'
#
loop_
_entity.id
_entity.type
_entity.pdbx_description
1 polymer ?
#
loop_
_entity_poly.entity_id
_entity_poly.type
_entity_poly.pdbx_seq_one_letter_code
_entity_poly.pdbx_strand_id
1 'polypeptide(L)'
;KKVGKKIELVIHEQAFKLQLSIVFFSFTIEEGSSSLKELLITTESPPIFVQSDPKMNDTDVSKQIQQMVRFIRQEAEEKANEISVSAEEEFNIEKLQLVEAEKKKIRQEFERKEKQVDVRKKIEYSMQLNSSRIKVLQAQDDLVSSMKEAASKELLHVSHHHHVYKKLLQDLIVQSLLRLKEPAVLLRCRKDDLHLVESVLHSAKEEYAENANVHPPEIIVDNVHLPPAPSHHDAHGPFCSGGVVLASRDGKIVCENTLDARLDVVFRKKLPEIRKHLFGQVAA
;
A
#
# COMPACT_ATOMS: atom_id res chain seq x y z
N LYS A 1 -29.13 43.30 9.10
CA LYS A 1 -28.26 43.90 8.05
C LYS A 1 -27.41 42.88 7.27
N LYS A 2 -26.84 41.82 7.87
CA LYS A 2 -26.05 40.80 7.13
C LYS A 2 -26.86 39.77 6.32
N VAL A 3 -28.12 39.47 6.71
CA VAL A 3 -28.98 38.49 6.01
C VAL A 3 -29.57 39.07 4.71
N GLY A 4 -29.96 40.35 4.70
CA GLY A 4 -30.49 41.03 3.51
C GLY A 4 -29.50 41.07 2.34
N LYS A 5 -28.23 41.41 2.60
CA LYS A 5 -27.16 41.39 1.57
C LYS A 5 -26.90 40.01 0.99
N LYS A 6 -27.16 38.93 1.75
CA LYS A 6 -26.95 37.55 1.28
C LYS A 6 -28.09 37.10 0.36
N ILE A 7 -29.32 37.56 0.62
CA ILE A 7 -30.48 37.33 -0.25
C ILE A 7 -30.35 38.15 -1.54
N GLU A 8 -29.88 39.40 -1.45
CA GLU A 8 -29.65 40.28 -2.59
C GLU A 8 -28.59 39.71 -3.55
N LEU A 9 -27.50 39.12 -3.02
CA LEU A 9 -26.48 38.44 -3.83
C LEU A 9 -27.02 37.19 -4.55
N VAL A 10 -27.87 36.41 -3.88
CA VAL A 10 -28.46 35.19 -4.46
C VAL A 10 -29.47 35.54 -5.55
N ILE A 11 -30.27 36.60 -5.36
CA ILE A 11 -31.21 37.08 -6.39
C ILE A 11 -30.43 37.60 -7.61
N HIS A 12 -29.33 38.34 -7.40
CA HIS A 12 -28.52 38.85 -8.49
C HIS A 12 -27.80 37.73 -9.27
N GLU A 13 -27.36 36.66 -8.59
CA GLU A 13 -26.76 35.49 -9.23
C GLU A 13 -27.80 34.68 -10.02
N GLN A 14 -29.02 34.53 -9.49
CA GLN A 14 -30.13 33.84 -10.18
C GLN A 14 -30.62 34.66 -11.39
N ALA A 15 -30.72 35.99 -11.26
CA ALA A 15 -31.06 36.87 -12.37
C ALA A 15 -30.00 36.79 -13.49
N PHE A 16 -28.72 36.77 -13.15
CA PHE A 16 -27.63 36.63 -14.13
C PHE A 16 -27.66 35.27 -14.84
N LYS A 17 -27.99 34.18 -14.12
CA LYS A 17 -28.19 32.85 -14.73
C LYS A 17 -29.41 32.81 -15.65
N LEU A 18 -30.51 33.47 -15.27
CA LEU A 18 -31.70 33.57 -16.11
C LEU A 18 -31.42 34.38 -17.38
N GLN A 19 -30.64 35.46 -17.26
CA GLN A 19 -30.25 36.32 -18.38
C GLN A 19 -29.27 35.61 -19.32
N LEU A 20 -28.32 34.83 -18.80
CA LEU A 20 -27.47 33.96 -19.61
C LEU A 20 -28.27 32.86 -20.30
N SER A 21 -29.25 32.24 -19.63
CA SER A 21 -30.13 31.25 -20.27
C SER A 21 -31.00 31.85 -21.36
N ILE A 22 -31.51 33.09 -21.19
CA ILE A 22 -32.28 33.78 -22.23
C ILE A 22 -31.37 34.13 -23.43
N VAL A 23 -30.15 34.60 -23.20
CA VAL A 23 -29.19 34.88 -24.28
C VAL A 23 -28.76 33.60 -24.99
N PHE A 24 -28.56 32.50 -24.25
CA PHE A 24 -28.22 31.20 -24.82
C PHE A 24 -29.39 30.62 -25.63
N PHE A 25 -30.62 30.77 -25.13
CA PHE A 25 -31.84 30.34 -25.83
C PHE A 25 -32.08 31.15 -27.11
N SER A 26 -31.84 32.47 -27.07
CA SER A 26 -31.87 33.34 -28.26
C SER A 26 -30.78 33.01 -29.27
N PHE A 27 -29.57 32.63 -28.82
CA PHE A 27 -28.45 32.22 -29.69
C PHE A 27 -28.72 30.86 -30.36
N THR A 28 -29.29 29.89 -29.63
CA THR A 28 -29.73 28.62 -30.22
C THR A 28 -30.94 28.76 -31.16
N ILE A 29 -31.77 29.78 -30.98
CA ILE A 29 -32.84 30.11 -31.93
C ILE A 29 -32.28 30.79 -33.17
N GLU A 30 -31.21 31.59 -33.09
CA GLU A 30 -30.54 32.18 -34.27
C GLU A 30 -29.80 31.14 -35.13
N GLU A 31 -29.14 30.14 -34.53
CA GLU A 31 -28.48 29.06 -35.29
C GLU A 31 -29.45 27.97 -35.79
N GLY A 32 -30.58 27.75 -35.11
CA GLY A 32 -31.60 26.77 -35.49
C GLY A 32 -32.73 27.29 -36.40
N SER A 33 -32.76 28.60 -36.71
CA SER A 33 -33.87 29.25 -37.42
C SER A 33 -33.73 29.34 -38.95
N SER A 34 -32.66 28.82 -39.57
CA SER A 34 -32.61 28.83 -41.04
C SER A 34 -33.59 27.82 -41.65
N SER A 35 -33.86 26.68 -41.00
CA SER A 35 -34.74 25.65 -41.57
C SER A 35 -36.21 25.71 -41.11
N LEU A 36 -36.52 26.40 -40.01
CA LEU A 36 -37.89 26.51 -39.49
C LEU A 36 -38.66 27.74 -39.99
N LYS A 37 -37.99 28.66 -40.71
CA LYS A 37 -38.65 29.79 -41.39
C LYS A 37 -39.26 29.39 -42.74
N GLU A 38 -38.94 28.23 -43.29
CA GLU A 38 -39.52 27.71 -44.54
C GLU A 38 -40.77 26.85 -44.35
N LEU A 39 -41.22 26.65 -43.10
CA LEU A 39 -42.50 26.01 -42.81
C LEU A 39 -43.67 27.02 -42.72
N LEU A 40 -43.49 28.25 -43.24
CA LEU A 40 -44.60 29.00 -43.78
C LEU A 40 -44.76 28.52 -45.22
N ILE A 41 -45.77 27.68 -45.44
CA ILE A 41 -46.23 27.28 -46.75
C ILE A 41 -46.34 28.56 -47.58
N THR A 42 -45.34 28.84 -48.43
CA THR A 42 -45.50 29.73 -49.56
C THR A 42 -46.44 28.99 -50.49
N THR A 43 -47.74 29.10 -50.21
CA THR A 43 -48.74 28.94 -51.24
C THR A 43 -48.50 30.10 -52.19
N GLU A 44 -47.48 30.00 -53.05
CA GLU A 44 -47.54 30.71 -54.32
C GLU A 44 -48.68 30.03 -55.08
N SER A 45 -49.90 30.46 -54.77
CA SER A 45 -51.06 30.14 -55.60
C SER A 45 -50.68 30.52 -57.02
N PRO A 46 -50.81 29.61 -58.00
CA PRO A 46 -50.44 29.90 -59.38
C PRO A 46 -51.19 31.17 -59.82
N PRO A 47 -50.59 32.02 -60.68
CA PRO A 47 -51.22 33.25 -61.08
C PRO A 47 -52.58 32.93 -61.72
N ILE A 48 -53.66 33.22 -60.98
CA ILE A 48 -55.03 33.13 -61.47
C ILE A 48 -55.21 34.31 -62.42
N PHE A 49 -54.86 34.12 -63.68
CA PHE A 49 -55.29 35.01 -64.74
C PHE A 49 -56.64 34.51 -65.25
N VAL A 50 -57.72 34.94 -64.60
CA VAL A 50 -59.09 34.75 -65.10
C VAL A 50 -59.65 36.13 -65.44
N GLN A 51 -59.39 36.53 -66.68
CA GLN A 51 -60.10 37.61 -67.35
C GLN A 51 -61.45 37.04 -67.81
N SER A 52 -62.54 37.72 -67.47
CA SER A 52 -63.92 37.28 -67.69
C SER A 52 -64.38 37.39 -69.16
N ASP A 53 -64.62 36.23 -69.80
CA ASP A 53 -65.57 35.84 -70.88
C ASP A 53 -65.63 36.60 -72.24
N PRO A 54 -65.93 35.94 -73.41
CA PRO A 54 -66.99 34.93 -73.56
C PRO A 54 -66.72 33.68 -74.46
N LYS A 55 -67.44 32.59 -74.13
CA LYS A 55 -67.51 31.28 -74.81
C LYS A 55 -66.22 30.46 -74.83
N MET A 56 -65.69 30.13 -73.66
CA MET A 56 -64.94 28.88 -73.54
C MET A 56 -65.93 27.71 -73.58
N ASN A 57 -65.65 26.70 -74.40
CA ASN A 57 -66.37 25.44 -74.33
C ASN A 57 -66.20 24.86 -72.93
N ASP A 58 -67.24 24.25 -72.37
CA ASP A 58 -67.19 23.53 -71.07
C ASP A 58 -66.02 22.50 -71.03
N THR A 59 -65.65 22.01 -72.21
CA THR A 59 -64.51 21.13 -72.45
C THR A 59 -63.15 21.78 -72.21
N ASP A 60 -63.00 23.08 -72.48
CA ASP A 60 -61.75 23.81 -72.30
C ASP A 60 -61.55 24.26 -70.84
N VAL A 61 -62.64 24.62 -70.15
CA VAL A 61 -62.65 24.83 -68.69
C VAL A 61 -62.28 23.52 -67.97
N SER A 62 -62.84 22.38 -68.40
CA SER A 62 -62.50 21.07 -67.85
C SER A 62 -61.03 20.68 -68.06
N LYS A 63 -60.44 21.01 -69.23
CA LYS A 63 -59.00 20.80 -69.48
C LYS A 63 -58.12 21.66 -68.59
N GLN A 64 -58.49 22.93 -68.37
CA GLN A 64 -57.74 23.85 -67.51
C GLN A 64 -57.76 23.39 -66.04
N ILE A 65 -58.92 22.92 -65.57
CA ILE A 65 -59.06 22.29 -64.24
C ILE A 65 -58.20 21.02 -64.14
N GLN A 66 -58.19 20.16 -65.16
CA GLN A 66 -57.33 18.96 -65.17
C GLN A 66 -55.84 19.31 -65.14
N GLN A 67 -55.44 20.38 -65.82
CA GLN A 67 -54.05 20.86 -65.80
C GLN A 67 -53.68 21.40 -64.41
N MET A 68 -54.56 22.17 -63.77
CA MET A 68 -54.36 22.59 -62.37
C MET A 68 -54.28 21.39 -61.42
N VAL A 69 -55.14 20.38 -61.57
CA VAL A 69 -55.09 19.16 -60.75
C VAL A 69 -53.79 18.38 -60.95
N ARG A 70 -53.26 18.32 -62.17
CA ARG A 70 -51.94 17.70 -62.44
C ARG A 70 -50.81 18.48 -61.81
N PHE A 71 -50.85 19.80 -61.88
CA PHE A 71 -49.85 20.66 -61.24
C PHE A 71 -49.86 20.47 -59.72
N ILE A 72 -51.03 20.51 -59.08
CA ILE A 72 -51.17 20.29 -57.63
C ILE A 72 -50.63 18.90 -57.22
N ARG A 73 -50.88 17.87 -58.04
CA ARG A 73 -50.34 16.52 -57.78
C ARG A 73 -48.83 16.47 -57.91
N GLN A 74 -48.27 17.09 -58.96
CA GLN A 74 -46.82 17.12 -59.17
C GLN A 74 -46.13 17.91 -58.05
N GLU A 75 -46.67 19.05 -57.67
CA GLU A 75 -46.16 19.87 -56.57
C GLU A 75 -46.21 19.11 -55.23
N ALA A 76 -47.30 18.38 -54.96
CA ALA A 76 -47.41 17.52 -53.79
C ALA A 76 -46.41 16.35 -53.82
N GLU A 77 -46.13 15.78 -54.99
CA GLU A 77 -45.20 14.66 -55.16
C GLU A 77 -43.73 15.14 -55.05
N GLU A 78 -43.40 16.30 -55.63
CA GLU A 78 -42.10 16.95 -55.43
C GLU A 78 -41.88 17.32 -53.96
N LYS A 79 -42.88 17.89 -53.28
CA LYS A 79 -42.78 18.20 -51.85
C LYS A 79 -42.64 16.94 -50.99
N ALA A 80 -43.36 15.87 -51.33
CA ALA A 80 -43.22 14.59 -50.62
C ALA A 80 -41.83 13.97 -50.80
N ASN A 81 -41.25 14.07 -52.00
CA ASN A 81 -39.90 13.61 -52.27
C ASN A 81 -38.83 14.47 -51.59
N GLU A 82 -39.03 15.79 -51.54
CA GLU A 82 -38.14 16.69 -50.79
C GLU A 82 -38.13 16.34 -49.30
N ILE A 83 -39.31 16.11 -48.71
CA ILE A 83 -39.44 15.70 -47.31
C ILE A 83 -38.77 14.33 -47.08
N SER A 84 -38.93 13.37 -47.99
CA SER A 84 -38.35 12.03 -47.82
C SER A 84 -36.82 12.05 -47.88
N VAL A 85 -36.24 12.79 -48.84
CA VAL A 85 -34.80 12.97 -48.96
C VAL A 85 -34.24 13.71 -47.75
N SER A 86 -34.87 14.81 -47.34
CA SER A 86 -34.47 15.56 -46.15
C SER A 86 -34.51 14.71 -44.87
N ALA A 87 -35.57 13.92 -44.68
CA ALA A 87 -35.69 13.02 -43.54
C ALA A 87 -34.60 11.92 -43.54
N GLU A 88 -34.20 11.41 -44.71
CA GLU A 88 -33.14 10.42 -44.82
C GLU A 88 -31.75 11.03 -44.52
N GLU A 89 -31.51 12.26 -44.94
CA GLU A 89 -30.28 13.00 -44.60
C GLU A 89 -30.20 13.27 -43.09
N GLU A 90 -31.28 13.78 -42.49
CA GLU A 90 -31.36 14.01 -41.05
C GLU A 90 -31.15 12.72 -40.24
N PHE A 91 -31.80 11.61 -40.65
CA PHE A 91 -31.61 10.30 -40.01
C PHE A 91 -30.15 9.85 -40.04
N ASN A 92 -29.48 10.01 -41.18
CA ASN A 92 -28.09 9.59 -41.33
C ASN A 92 -27.15 10.44 -40.47
N ILE A 93 -27.40 11.76 -40.38
CA ILE A 93 -26.63 12.68 -39.54
C ILE A 93 -26.80 12.32 -38.06
N GLU A 94 -28.04 12.16 -37.59
CA GLU A 94 -28.32 11.87 -36.18
C GLU A 94 -27.77 10.50 -35.78
N LYS A 95 -27.94 9.48 -36.64
CA LYS A 95 -27.35 8.15 -36.44
C LYS A 95 -25.83 8.24 -36.31
N LEU A 96 -25.16 8.98 -37.19
CA LEU A 96 -23.71 9.13 -37.14
C LEU A 96 -23.28 9.84 -35.84
N GLN A 97 -23.95 10.92 -35.46
CA GLN A 97 -23.67 11.66 -34.22
C GLN A 97 -23.82 10.78 -32.98
N LEU A 98 -24.89 9.99 -32.89
CA LEU A 98 -25.11 9.05 -31.78
C LEU A 98 -24.00 7.99 -31.71
N VAL A 99 -23.63 7.40 -32.85
CA VAL A 99 -22.57 6.39 -32.93
C VAL A 99 -21.20 6.98 -32.57
N GLU A 100 -20.88 8.19 -33.04
CA GLU A 100 -19.62 8.86 -32.73
C GLU A 100 -19.52 9.26 -31.25
N ALA A 101 -20.62 9.77 -30.68
CA ALA A 101 -20.70 10.12 -29.27
C ALA A 101 -20.44 8.89 -28.37
N GLU A 102 -21.07 7.76 -28.65
CA GLU A 102 -20.85 6.53 -27.88
C GLU A 102 -19.47 5.92 -28.11
N LYS A 103 -18.98 5.89 -29.36
CA LYS A 103 -17.60 5.48 -29.65
C LYS A 103 -16.57 6.30 -28.87
N LYS A 104 -16.81 7.62 -28.73
CA LYS A 104 -15.94 8.51 -27.95
C LYS A 104 -15.97 8.17 -26.46
N LYS A 105 -17.15 7.93 -25.88
CA LYS A 105 -17.27 7.50 -24.47
C LYS A 105 -16.57 6.17 -24.22
N ILE A 106 -16.78 5.18 -25.09
CA ILE A 106 -16.13 3.87 -25.01
C ILE A 106 -14.60 4.00 -25.07
N ARG A 107 -14.06 4.77 -26.02
CA ARG A 107 -12.61 5.00 -26.12
C ARG A 107 -12.02 5.58 -24.82
N GLN A 108 -12.68 6.59 -24.24
CA GLN A 108 -12.22 7.20 -22.99
C GLN A 108 -12.27 6.23 -21.80
N GLU A 109 -13.29 5.36 -21.74
CA GLU A 109 -13.38 4.33 -20.70
C GLU A 109 -12.25 3.29 -20.84
N PHE A 110 -11.97 2.82 -22.05
CA PHE A 110 -10.90 1.85 -22.31
C PHE A 110 -9.52 2.45 -22.05
N GLU A 111 -9.28 3.71 -22.40
CA GLU A 111 -8.01 4.39 -22.09
C GLU A 111 -7.77 4.48 -20.56
N ARG A 112 -8.83 4.73 -19.78
CA ARG A 112 -8.75 4.72 -18.31
C ARG A 112 -8.46 3.32 -17.78
N LYS A 113 -9.12 2.29 -18.32
CA LYS A 113 -8.89 0.88 -17.93
C LYS A 113 -7.48 0.44 -18.26
N GLU A 114 -6.96 0.79 -19.44
CA GLU A 114 -5.60 0.49 -19.87
C GLU A 114 -4.57 1.10 -18.91
N LYS A 115 -4.70 2.40 -18.62
CA LYS A 115 -3.85 3.09 -17.62
C LYS A 115 -3.93 2.44 -16.24
N GLN A 116 -5.12 1.99 -15.82
CA GLN A 116 -5.30 1.30 -14.54
C GLN A 116 -4.58 -0.06 -14.52
N VAL A 117 -4.67 -0.83 -15.61
CA VAL A 117 -3.99 -2.12 -15.76
C VAL A 117 -2.48 -1.94 -15.73
N ASP A 118 -1.93 -0.94 -16.43
CA ASP A 118 -0.50 -0.65 -16.43
C ASP A 118 0.04 -0.31 -15.04
N VAL A 119 -0.70 0.52 -14.29
CA VAL A 119 -0.35 0.85 -12.90
C VAL A 119 -0.40 -0.40 -12.02
N ARG A 120 -1.45 -1.22 -12.13
CA ARG A 120 -1.56 -2.48 -11.38
C ARG A 120 -0.41 -3.43 -11.69
N LYS A 121 -0.04 -3.58 -12.96
CA LYS A 121 1.09 -4.42 -13.39
C LYS A 121 2.41 -3.96 -12.78
N LYS A 122 2.66 -2.65 -12.72
CA LYS A 122 3.85 -2.08 -12.06
C LYS A 122 3.87 -2.34 -10.55
N ILE A 123 2.73 -2.20 -9.89
CA ILE A 123 2.58 -2.49 -8.46
C ILE A 123 2.85 -3.97 -8.19
N GLU A 124 2.22 -4.86 -8.95
CA GLU A 124 2.35 -6.31 -8.80
C GLU A 124 3.80 -6.76 -9.01
N TYR A 125 4.45 -6.27 -10.07
CA TYR A 125 5.86 -6.53 -10.32
C TYR A 125 6.75 -6.08 -9.14
N SER A 126 6.53 -4.86 -8.64
CA SER A 126 7.26 -4.34 -7.47
C SER A 126 7.01 -5.17 -6.20
N MET A 127 5.76 -5.58 -5.96
CA MET A 127 5.38 -6.45 -4.85
C MET A 127 6.06 -7.81 -4.94
N GLN A 128 6.11 -8.41 -6.13
CA GLN A 128 6.76 -9.70 -6.36
C GLN A 128 8.28 -9.61 -6.13
N LEU A 129 8.93 -8.55 -6.60
CA LEU A 129 10.35 -8.30 -6.35
C LEU A 129 10.62 -8.12 -4.85
N ASN A 130 9.83 -7.30 -4.16
CA ASN A 130 10.00 -7.10 -2.73
C ASN A 130 9.72 -8.37 -1.93
N SER A 131 8.72 -9.16 -2.31
CA SER A 131 8.44 -10.47 -1.70
C SER A 131 9.63 -11.43 -1.87
N SER A 132 10.20 -11.50 -3.06
CA SER A 132 11.38 -12.33 -3.35
C SER A 132 12.59 -11.87 -2.54
N ARG A 133 12.82 -10.56 -2.47
CA ARG A 133 13.89 -9.97 -1.65
C ARG A 133 13.73 -10.28 -0.17
N ILE A 134 12.53 -10.13 0.38
CA ILE A 134 12.24 -10.45 1.79
C ILE A 134 12.49 -11.93 2.08
N LYS A 135 12.07 -12.84 1.19
CA LYS A 135 12.33 -14.28 1.35
C LYS A 135 13.82 -14.60 1.43
N VAL A 136 14.64 -13.97 0.59
CA VAL A 136 16.11 -14.14 0.65
C VAL A 136 16.66 -13.62 1.98
N LEU A 137 16.23 -12.45 2.43
CA LEU A 137 16.66 -11.86 3.71
C LEU A 137 16.25 -12.73 4.91
N GLN A 138 15.05 -13.30 4.89
CA GLN A 138 14.57 -14.24 5.90
C GLN A 138 15.44 -15.50 5.93
N ALA A 139 15.68 -16.13 4.77
CA ALA A 139 16.53 -17.31 4.70
C ALA A 139 17.98 -17.04 5.17
N GLN A 140 18.51 -15.85 4.90
CA GLN A 140 19.82 -15.43 5.43
C GLN A 140 19.80 -15.28 6.95
N ASP A 141 18.74 -14.71 7.51
CA ASP A 141 18.59 -14.54 8.96
C ASP A 141 18.39 -15.89 9.67
N ASP A 142 17.58 -16.79 9.09
CA ASP A 142 17.36 -18.16 9.58
C ASP A 142 18.68 -18.96 9.61
N LEU A 143 19.53 -18.82 8.59
CA LEU A 143 20.86 -19.45 8.58
C LEU A 143 21.74 -18.92 9.71
N VAL A 144 21.73 -17.61 9.92
CA VAL A 144 22.52 -16.97 10.99
C VAL A 144 21.98 -17.35 12.38
N SER A 145 20.66 -17.48 12.53
CA SER A 145 20.02 -17.94 13.77
C SER A 145 20.34 -19.41 14.06
N SER A 146 20.21 -20.30 13.07
CA SER A 146 20.54 -21.72 13.23
C SER A 146 22.01 -21.95 13.57
N MET A 147 22.93 -21.12 13.04
CA MET A 147 24.34 -21.14 13.43
C MET A 147 24.53 -20.74 14.91
N LYS A 148 23.81 -19.72 15.39
CA LYS A 148 23.82 -19.33 16.80
C LYS A 148 23.31 -20.47 17.69
N GLU A 149 22.21 -21.10 17.30
CA GLU A 149 21.64 -22.23 18.03
C GLU A 149 22.58 -23.44 18.08
N ALA A 150 23.28 -23.73 16.98
CA ALA A 150 24.32 -24.76 16.95
C ALA A 150 25.45 -24.43 17.94
N ALA A 151 25.94 -23.19 17.95
CA ALA A 151 26.95 -22.76 18.92
C ALA A 151 26.44 -22.85 20.38
N SER A 152 25.17 -22.51 20.63
CA SER A 152 24.54 -22.69 21.95
C SER A 152 24.50 -24.16 22.38
N LYS A 153 24.21 -25.08 21.46
CA LYS A 153 24.23 -26.53 21.75
C LYS A 153 25.63 -27.01 22.10
N GLU A 154 26.66 -26.56 21.38
CA GLU A 154 28.06 -26.90 21.69
C GLU A 154 28.49 -26.39 23.07
N LEU A 155 27.96 -25.25 23.55
CA LEU A 155 28.25 -24.73 24.89
C LEU A 155 27.78 -25.67 26.01
N LEU A 156 26.75 -26.50 25.79
CA LEU A 156 26.31 -27.49 26.76
C LEU A 156 27.41 -28.50 27.08
N HIS A 157 28.21 -28.87 26.08
CA HIS A 157 29.28 -29.85 26.21
C HIS A 157 30.48 -29.33 27.02
N VAL A 158 30.67 -28.01 27.10
CA VAL A 158 31.74 -27.40 27.91
C VAL A 158 31.59 -27.78 29.39
N SER A 159 30.35 -27.89 29.88
CA SER A 159 30.08 -28.24 31.28
C SER A 159 30.49 -29.67 31.66
N HIS A 160 30.61 -30.59 30.68
CA HIS A 160 31.05 -31.97 30.94
C HIS A 160 32.55 -32.08 31.27
N HIS A 161 33.37 -31.12 30.83
CA HIS A 161 34.80 -31.12 31.08
C HIS A 161 35.13 -30.47 32.44
N HIS A 162 34.98 -31.24 33.51
CA HIS A 162 35.01 -30.76 34.90
C HIS A 162 36.22 -29.86 35.25
N HIS A 163 37.44 -30.22 34.86
CA HIS A 163 38.64 -29.42 35.16
C HIS A 163 38.69 -28.09 34.40
N VAL A 164 38.34 -28.11 33.10
CA VAL A 164 38.34 -26.91 32.25
C VAL A 164 37.22 -25.98 32.68
N TYR A 165 36.03 -26.53 32.93
CA TYR A 165 34.86 -25.78 33.39
C TYR A 165 35.07 -25.17 34.78
N LYS A 166 35.72 -25.89 35.71
CA LYS A 166 36.08 -25.37 37.03
C LYS A 166 36.94 -24.10 36.94
N LYS A 167 37.99 -24.13 36.10
CA LYS A 167 38.83 -22.95 35.85
C LYS A 167 38.04 -21.82 35.20
N LEU A 168 37.20 -22.14 34.21
CA LEU A 168 36.35 -21.15 33.56
C LEU A 168 35.39 -20.46 34.55
N LEU A 169 34.78 -21.22 35.46
CA LEU A 169 33.91 -20.66 36.51
C LEU A 169 34.68 -19.72 37.44
N GLN A 170 35.92 -20.04 37.79
CA GLN A 170 36.79 -19.14 38.55
C GLN A 170 36.96 -17.80 37.85
N ASP A 171 37.41 -17.85 36.59
CA ASP A 171 37.66 -16.66 35.77
C ASP A 171 36.38 -15.82 35.60
N LEU A 172 35.22 -16.47 35.42
CA LEU A 172 33.92 -15.80 35.28
C LEU A 172 33.50 -15.11 36.59
N ILE A 173 33.73 -15.72 37.74
CA ILE A 173 33.44 -15.11 39.05
C ILE A 173 34.34 -13.89 39.26
N VAL A 174 35.66 -14.03 39.06
CA VAL A 174 36.63 -12.93 39.20
C VAL A 174 36.28 -11.77 38.25
N GLN A 175 35.97 -12.07 36.99
CA GLN A 175 35.56 -11.06 36.01
C GLN A 175 34.30 -10.29 36.46
N SER A 176 33.31 -10.98 37.01
CA SER A 176 32.08 -10.37 37.51
C SER A 176 32.33 -9.52 38.76
N LEU A 177 33.19 -9.96 39.68
CA LEU A 177 33.60 -9.19 40.86
C LEU A 177 34.32 -7.89 40.45
N LEU A 178 35.26 -7.96 39.50
CA LEU A 178 35.98 -6.80 38.96
C LEU A 178 35.05 -5.78 38.26
N ARG A 179 33.93 -6.25 37.70
CA ARG A 179 32.90 -5.41 37.08
C ARG A 179 31.99 -4.74 38.10
N LEU A 180 31.57 -5.46 39.14
CA LEU A 180 30.66 -4.94 40.17
C LEU A 180 31.38 -4.03 41.18
N LYS A 181 32.59 -4.40 41.60
CA LYS A 181 33.41 -3.67 42.60
C LYS A 181 32.65 -3.37 43.91
N GLU A 182 31.86 -4.33 44.37
CA GLU A 182 31.09 -4.21 45.61
C GLU A 182 31.71 -5.05 46.75
N PRO A 183 31.58 -4.62 48.01
CA PRO A 183 32.13 -5.34 49.15
C PRO A 183 31.38 -6.64 49.48
N ALA A 184 30.10 -6.73 49.11
CA ALA A 184 29.27 -7.91 49.33
C ALA A 184 28.38 -8.18 48.11
N VAL A 185 28.35 -9.44 47.63
CA VAL A 185 27.64 -9.86 46.42
C VAL A 185 26.88 -11.16 46.64
N LEU A 186 25.74 -11.29 45.97
CA LEU A 186 24.94 -12.50 45.88
C LEU A 186 25.31 -13.25 44.61
N LEU A 187 25.65 -14.54 44.71
CA LEU A 187 25.99 -15.40 43.58
C LEU A 187 24.87 -16.40 43.32
N ARG A 188 24.36 -16.41 42.09
CA ARG A 188 23.42 -17.40 41.57
C ARG A 188 24.11 -18.28 40.54
N CYS A 189 23.94 -19.59 40.69
CA CYS A 189 24.45 -20.59 39.77
C CYS A 189 23.40 -21.70 39.55
N ARG A 190 23.65 -22.59 38.60
CA ARG A 190 22.82 -23.79 38.40
C ARG A 190 23.01 -24.76 39.58
N LYS A 191 21.97 -25.51 39.94
CA LYS A 191 22.03 -26.51 41.02
C LYS A 191 23.18 -27.52 40.84
N ASP A 192 23.38 -27.97 39.61
CA ASP A 192 24.42 -28.96 39.28
C ASP A 192 25.85 -28.41 39.45
N ASP A 193 26.01 -27.09 39.38
CA ASP A 193 27.31 -26.41 39.44
C ASP A 193 27.66 -25.95 40.85
N LEU A 194 26.76 -26.11 41.83
CA LEU A 194 26.90 -25.60 43.20
C LEU A 194 28.21 -26.07 43.85
N HIS A 195 28.48 -27.38 43.81
CA HIS A 195 29.69 -27.96 44.40
C HIS A 195 30.97 -27.46 43.74
N LEU A 196 30.94 -27.22 42.42
CA LEU A 196 32.07 -26.66 41.69
C LEU A 196 32.32 -25.22 42.12
N VAL A 197 31.27 -24.41 42.17
CA VAL A 197 31.34 -23.01 42.58
C VAL A 197 31.88 -22.91 44.01
N GLU A 198 31.33 -23.66 44.96
CA GLU A 198 31.80 -23.69 46.35
C GLU A 198 33.30 -24.00 46.45
N SER A 199 33.79 -24.94 45.65
CA SER A 199 35.20 -25.31 45.63
C SER A 199 36.14 -24.24 45.06
N VAL A 200 35.61 -23.27 44.30
CA VAL A 200 36.35 -22.22 43.59
C VAL A 200 36.24 -20.86 44.28
N LEU A 201 35.20 -20.66 45.11
CA LEU A 201 34.93 -19.37 45.77
C LEU A 201 36.12 -18.79 46.53
N HIS A 202 36.87 -19.63 47.26
CA HIS A 202 38.01 -19.15 48.03
C HIS A 202 39.13 -18.61 47.13
N SER A 203 39.50 -19.39 46.11
CA SER A 203 40.53 -19.00 45.14
C SER A 203 40.12 -17.76 44.34
N ALA A 204 38.84 -17.66 43.94
CA ALA A 204 38.32 -16.48 43.23
C ALA A 204 38.33 -15.20 44.10
N LYS A 205 38.12 -15.32 45.42
CA LYS A 205 38.19 -14.18 46.36
C LYS A 205 39.62 -13.66 46.49
N GLU A 206 40.59 -14.56 46.62
CA GLU A 206 42.01 -14.22 46.71
C GLU A 206 42.49 -13.56 45.42
N GLU A 207 42.17 -14.15 44.26
CA GLU A 207 42.54 -13.61 42.96
C GLU A 207 41.92 -12.23 42.70
N TYR A 208 40.67 -12.00 43.14
CA TYR A 208 40.07 -10.67 43.08
C TYR A 208 40.80 -9.67 44.00
N ALA A 209 41.10 -10.06 45.24
CA ALA A 209 41.78 -9.21 46.22
C ALA A 209 43.17 -8.78 45.73
N GLU A 210 43.91 -9.70 45.12
CA GLU A 210 45.21 -9.43 44.48
C GLU A 210 45.08 -8.49 43.27
N ASN A 211 44.14 -8.77 42.36
CA ASN A 211 43.97 -7.97 41.14
C ASN A 211 43.46 -6.54 41.41
N ALA A 212 42.61 -6.38 42.42
CA ALA A 212 42.00 -5.09 42.75
C ALA A 212 42.70 -4.35 43.91
N ASN A 213 43.69 -4.96 44.58
CA ASN A 213 44.37 -4.44 45.78
C ASN A 213 43.39 -4.01 46.90
N VAL A 214 42.37 -4.85 47.15
CA VAL A 214 41.32 -4.59 48.15
C VAL A 214 41.10 -5.82 49.03
N HIS A 215 40.34 -5.65 50.12
CA HIS A 215 39.94 -6.77 50.95
C HIS A 215 39.05 -7.77 50.18
N PRO A 216 39.13 -9.07 50.50
CA PRO A 216 38.27 -10.08 49.89
C PRO A 216 36.78 -9.77 50.11
N PRO A 217 35.95 -9.78 49.06
CA PRO A 217 34.53 -9.47 49.17
C PRO A 217 33.75 -10.63 49.81
N GLU A 218 32.66 -10.28 50.47
CA GLU A 218 31.68 -11.25 50.98
C GLU A 218 30.86 -11.79 49.80
N ILE A 219 31.04 -13.06 49.45
CA ILE A 219 30.26 -13.74 48.41
C ILE A 219 29.29 -14.70 49.09
N ILE A 220 27.99 -14.45 48.92
CA ILE A 220 26.90 -15.27 49.48
C ILE A 220 26.25 -16.02 48.33
N VAL A 221 26.23 -17.36 48.38
CA VAL A 221 25.52 -18.17 47.39
C VAL A 221 24.03 -18.11 47.70
N ASP A 222 23.24 -17.62 46.75
CA ASP A 222 21.79 -17.46 46.88
C ASP A 222 21.07 -18.83 46.70
N ASN A 223 19.92 -19.00 47.34
CA ASN A 223 19.08 -20.19 47.21
C ASN A 223 18.25 -20.19 45.92
N VAL A 224 18.25 -19.06 45.19
CA VAL A 224 17.63 -18.94 43.87
C VAL A 224 18.62 -19.37 42.79
N HIS A 225 18.39 -20.56 42.23
CA HIS A 225 19.27 -21.14 41.21
C HIS A 225 18.89 -20.73 39.79
N LEU A 226 19.87 -20.79 38.89
CA LEU A 226 19.65 -20.64 37.45
C LEU A 226 18.85 -21.82 36.90
N PRO A 227 18.14 -21.63 35.76
CA PRO A 227 17.42 -22.71 35.11
C PRO A 227 18.36 -23.89 34.78
N PRO A 228 17.86 -25.13 34.81
CA PRO A 228 18.67 -26.32 34.54
C PRO A 228 19.11 -26.39 33.08
N ALA A 229 20.03 -27.31 32.79
CA ALA A 229 20.36 -27.67 31.42
C ALA A 229 19.10 -28.19 30.69
N PRO A 230 18.99 -27.99 29.36
CA PRO A 230 17.84 -28.47 28.60
C PRO A 230 17.77 -30.01 28.70
N SER A 231 16.61 -30.52 29.16
CA SER A 231 16.34 -31.94 29.29
C SER A 231 15.29 -32.40 28.28
N HIS A 232 15.30 -33.68 27.88
CA HIS A 232 14.32 -34.24 26.94
C HIS A 232 12.86 -34.13 27.42
N HIS A 233 12.64 -33.92 28.73
CA HIS A 233 11.31 -33.82 29.33
C HIS A 233 10.75 -32.38 29.34
N ASP A 234 11.61 -31.36 29.34
CA ASP A 234 11.24 -29.94 29.39
C ASP A 234 11.82 -29.15 28.21
N ALA A 235 11.52 -29.59 26.99
CA ALA A 235 12.06 -28.99 25.75
C ALA A 235 11.65 -27.53 25.51
N HIS A 236 10.68 -27.00 26.27
CA HIS A 236 10.15 -25.64 26.14
C HIS A 236 10.36 -24.76 27.38
N GLY A 237 11.08 -25.24 28.40
CA GLY A 237 11.41 -24.47 29.59
C GLY A 237 12.60 -23.51 29.37
N PRO A 238 12.76 -22.48 30.21
CA PRO A 238 14.01 -21.70 30.23
C PRO A 238 15.16 -22.63 30.61
N PHE A 239 16.26 -22.57 29.85
CA PHE A 239 17.45 -23.37 30.10
C PHE A 239 18.69 -22.49 30.22
N CYS A 240 19.71 -22.98 30.91
CA CYS A 240 21.02 -22.34 30.99
C CYS A 240 22.14 -23.36 30.77
N SER A 241 23.07 -23.01 29.87
CA SER A 241 24.21 -23.85 29.52
C SER A 241 25.27 -23.87 30.61
N GLY A 242 25.29 -22.85 31.47
CA GLY A 242 26.21 -22.73 32.61
C GLY A 242 26.68 -21.31 32.87
N GLY A 243 27.60 -21.17 33.83
CA GLY A 243 28.14 -19.89 34.28
C GLY A 243 27.45 -19.35 35.54
N VAL A 244 27.65 -18.06 35.80
CA VAL A 244 27.24 -17.43 37.06
C VAL A 244 26.58 -16.09 36.83
N VAL A 245 25.65 -15.74 37.71
CA VAL A 245 25.06 -14.40 37.80
C VAL A 245 25.40 -13.84 39.17
N LEU A 246 26.08 -12.71 39.19
CA LEU A 246 26.38 -12.01 40.43
C LEU A 246 25.48 -10.79 40.54
N ALA A 247 24.93 -10.55 41.71
CA ALA A 247 24.16 -9.36 42.02
C ALA A 247 24.74 -8.64 43.24
N SER A 248 24.50 -7.35 43.32
CA SER A 248 24.67 -6.58 44.55
C SER A 248 23.89 -7.21 45.70
N ARG A 249 24.31 -6.99 46.96
CA ARG A 249 23.53 -7.37 48.16
C ARG A 249 22.10 -6.84 48.13
N ASP A 250 21.92 -5.66 47.52
CA ASP A 250 20.63 -4.99 47.33
C ASP A 250 19.79 -5.60 46.19
N GLY A 251 20.39 -6.44 45.34
CA GLY A 251 19.80 -6.97 44.11
C GLY A 251 19.63 -5.94 42.98
N LYS A 252 20.05 -4.68 43.16
CA LYS A 252 19.86 -3.59 42.19
C LYS A 252 20.76 -3.70 40.96
N ILE A 253 22.03 -4.04 41.18
CA ILE A 253 23.02 -4.19 40.11
C ILE A 253 23.22 -5.68 39.89
N VAL A 254 23.00 -6.14 38.66
CA VAL A 254 23.13 -7.55 38.28
C VAL A 254 24.12 -7.67 37.13
N CYS A 255 25.14 -8.50 37.32
CA CYS A 255 26.11 -8.89 36.32
C CYS A 255 25.81 -10.33 35.88
N GLU A 256 25.16 -10.44 34.72
CA GLU A 256 24.90 -11.72 34.08
C GLU A 256 26.13 -12.17 33.29
N ASN A 257 26.83 -13.19 33.78
CA ASN A 257 28.03 -13.75 33.16
C ASN A 257 27.84 -15.25 32.87
N THR A 258 26.64 -15.62 32.42
CA THR A 258 26.31 -16.95 31.91
C THR A 258 26.94 -17.16 30.53
N LEU A 259 27.19 -18.43 30.17
CA LEU A 259 27.75 -18.75 28.85
C LEU A 259 26.81 -18.30 27.72
N ASP A 260 25.50 -18.40 27.94
CA ASP A 260 24.46 -18.00 27.00
C ASP A 260 24.47 -16.47 26.77
N ALA A 261 24.51 -15.67 27.84
CA ALA A 261 24.56 -14.21 27.73
C ALA A 261 25.86 -13.74 27.05
N ARG A 262 26.98 -14.42 27.32
CA ARG A 262 28.26 -14.12 26.65
C ARG A 262 28.21 -14.44 25.17
N LEU A 263 27.65 -15.58 24.79
CA LEU A 263 27.44 -15.94 23.38
C LEU A 263 26.60 -14.87 22.68
N ASP A 264 25.51 -14.42 23.31
CA ASP A 264 24.64 -13.37 22.78
C ASP A 264 25.38 -12.04 22.54
N VAL A 265 26.20 -11.62 23.51
CA VAL A 265 27.00 -10.39 23.38
C VAL A 265 28.04 -10.51 22.27
N VAL A 266 28.76 -11.65 22.20
CA VAL A 266 29.76 -11.88 21.16
C VAL A 266 29.11 -11.97 19.79
N PHE A 267 28.01 -12.70 19.67
CA PHE A 267 27.27 -12.88 18.44
C PHE A 267 26.79 -11.54 17.88
N ARG A 268 26.19 -10.67 18.70
CA ARG A 268 25.76 -9.33 18.26
C ARG A 268 26.94 -8.47 17.78
N LYS A 269 28.08 -8.52 18.49
CA LYS A 269 29.28 -7.76 18.11
C LYS A 269 29.92 -8.28 16.83
N LYS A 270 29.94 -9.60 16.64
CA LYS A 270 30.56 -10.27 15.50
C LYS A 270 29.61 -10.50 14.33
N LEU A 271 28.33 -10.16 14.47
CA LEU A 271 27.31 -10.31 13.43
C LEU A 271 27.72 -9.69 12.08
N PRO A 272 28.33 -8.49 12.02
CA PRO A 272 28.78 -7.92 10.74
C PRO A 272 29.87 -8.77 10.08
N GLU A 273 30.84 -9.26 10.86
CA GLU A 273 31.91 -10.14 10.38
C GLU A 273 31.34 -11.48 9.90
N ILE A 274 30.45 -12.09 10.69
CA ILE A 274 29.75 -13.34 10.35
C ILE A 274 29.01 -13.19 9.02
N ARG A 275 28.19 -12.15 8.87
CA ARG A 275 27.44 -11.88 7.62
C ARG A 275 28.38 -11.66 6.44
N LYS A 276 29.50 -10.97 6.64
CA LYS A 276 30.53 -10.79 5.62
C LYS A 276 31.19 -12.10 5.20
N HIS A 277 31.42 -13.05 6.10
CA HIS A 277 32.01 -14.34 5.74
C HIS A 277 31.00 -15.29 5.10
N LEU A 278 29.76 -15.34 5.61
CA LEU A 278 28.71 -16.23 5.10
C LEU A 278 28.15 -15.76 3.76
N PHE A 279 28.00 -14.45 3.59
CA PHE A 279 27.33 -13.84 2.44
C PHE A 279 28.23 -12.86 1.69
N GLY A 280 29.54 -12.94 1.90
CA GLY A 280 30.54 -12.02 1.34
C GLY A 280 30.43 -11.88 -0.17
N GLN A 281 30.19 -10.63 -0.59
CA GLN A 281 30.05 -10.12 -1.97
C GLN A 281 30.02 -11.20 -3.07
N VAL A 282 28.81 -11.61 -3.44
CA VAL A 282 28.52 -11.70 -4.87
C VAL A 282 28.47 -10.26 -5.37
N ALA A 283 29.65 -9.70 -5.65
CA ALA A 283 29.74 -8.55 -6.53
C ALA A 283 29.25 -9.06 -7.89
N ALA A 284 27.99 -8.75 -8.20
CA ALA A 284 27.48 -8.82 -9.56
C ALA A 284 28.05 -7.66 -10.37
#